data_AF-A0A9W8GUE1-F1
#
_entry.id   AF-A0A9W8GUE1-F1
#
_cell.length_a   1.000
_cell.length_b   1.000
_cell.length_c   1.000
_cell.angle_alpha   90.00
_cell.angle_beta   90.00
_cell.angle_gamma   90.00
#
_symmetry.space_group_name_H-M   'P 1'
#
loop_
_entity.id
_entity.type
_entity.pdbx_description
1 polymer ?
#
loop_
_entity_poly.entity_id
_entity_poly.type
_entity_poly.pdbx_seq_one_letter_code
_entity_poly.pdbx_strand_id
1 'polypeptide(L)'
;SVPLLKQLISDLCDVRVGESARTRFYFTKESHIHTLLNLVFLCGMPTMIPCECAGELDYLTHIMFEVYERKPDVDADLGTEHSLRIRFSPGANCYYALDMNAIDMLQALLDEEYAQAGNSGSG
;
A
#
# COMPACT_ATOMS: atom_id res chain seq x y z
N SER A 1 1.95 -3.27 -19.06
CA SER A 1 1.27 -3.08 -17.76
C SER A 1 -0.15 -3.68 -17.68
N VAL A 2 -1.05 -3.49 -18.66
CA VAL A 2 -2.46 -3.96 -18.55
C VAL A 2 -2.63 -5.47 -18.28
N PRO A 3 -1.89 -6.39 -18.94
CA PRO A 3 -2.02 -7.82 -18.64
C PRO A 3 -1.65 -8.17 -17.19
N LEU A 4 -0.59 -7.55 -16.66
CA LEU A 4 -0.16 -7.73 -15.27
C LEU A 4 -1.23 -7.24 -14.28
N LEU A 5 -1.84 -6.09 -14.56
CA LEU A 5 -2.93 -5.57 -13.73
C LEU A 5 -4.14 -6.51 -13.73
N LYS A 6 -4.55 -7.01 -14.89
CA LYS A 6 -5.66 -7.98 -15.00
C LYS A 6 -5.37 -9.26 -14.24
N GLN A 7 -4.15 -9.77 -14.35
CA GLN A 7 -3.72 -10.95 -13.62
C GLN A 7 -3.75 -10.69 -12.11
N LEU A 8 -3.24 -9.55 -11.64
CA LEU A 8 -3.23 -9.17 -10.23
C LEU A 8 -4.66 -9.06 -9.66
N ILE A 9 -5.58 -8.44 -10.39
CA ILE A 9 -7.00 -8.36 -9.99
C ILE A 9 -7.61 -9.75 -9.90
N SER A 10 -7.43 -10.59 -10.92
CA SER A 10 -7.92 -11.98 -10.92
C SER A 10 -7.37 -12.75 -9.71
N ASP A 11 -6.06 -12.63 -9.47
CA ASP A 11 -5.39 -13.34 -8.40
C ASP A 11 -5.86 -12.86 -7.02
N LEU A 12 -6.13 -11.56 -6.83
CA LEU A 12 -6.71 -11.02 -5.59
C LEU A 12 -8.15 -11.50 -5.37
N CYS A 13 -8.97 -11.56 -6.42
CA CYS A 13 -10.30 -12.15 -6.35
C CYS A 13 -10.24 -13.64 -5.97
N ASP A 14 -9.28 -14.38 -6.52
CA ASP A 14 -9.08 -15.79 -6.20
C ASP A 14 -8.61 -16.01 -4.75
N VAL A 15 -7.84 -15.09 -4.16
CA VAL A 15 -7.46 -15.17 -2.73
C VAL A 15 -8.70 -15.02 -1.85
N ARG A 16 -9.56 -14.04 -2.15
CA ARG A 16 -10.77 -13.75 -1.38
C ARG A 16 -11.78 -14.91 -1.35
N VAL A 17 -11.80 -15.76 -2.37
CA VAL A 17 -12.70 -16.93 -2.44
C VAL A 17 -12.01 -18.21 -1.95
N GLY A 18 -10.67 -18.20 -1.84
CA GLY A 18 -9.89 -19.37 -1.47
C GLY A 18 -9.96 -19.66 0.03
N GLU A 19 -10.00 -20.94 0.40
CA GLU A 19 -9.99 -21.38 1.81
C GLU A 19 -8.58 -21.40 2.43
N SER A 20 -7.53 -21.22 1.62
CA SER A 20 -6.13 -21.33 2.04
C SER A 20 -5.35 -20.03 1.84
N ALA A 21 -4.47 -19.72 2.80
CA ALA A 21 -3.52 -18.63 2.66
C ALA A 21 -2.60 -18.87 1.45
N ARG A 22 -2.40 -17.82 0.65
CA ARG A 22 -1.61 -17.88 -0.60
C ARG A 22 -0.73 -16.65 -0.71
N THR A 23 0.47 -16.85 -1.23
CA THR A 23 1.41 -15.78 -1.57
C THR A 23 1.80 -15.92 -3.04
N ARG A 24 1.73 -14.82 -3.79
CA ARG A 24 2.15 -14.76 -5.20
C ARG A 24 3.22 -13.71 -5.37
N PHE A 25 4.26 -14.04 -6.12
CA PHE A 25 5.37 -13.14 -6.43
C PHE A 25 5.36 -12.83 -7.92
N TYR A 26 5.39 -11.55 -8.26
CA TYR A 26 5.46 -11.08 -9.64
C TYR A 26 6.78 -10.34 -9.84
N PHE A 27 7.61 -10.84 -10.74
CA PHE A 27 8.82 -10.14 -11.16
C PHE A 27 8.51 -9.38 -12.44
N THR A 28 8.81 -8.09 -12.43
CA THR A 28 8.41 -7.21 -13.53
C THR A 28 9.43 -6.10 -13.75
N LYS A 29 9.23 -5.33 -14.82
CA LYS A 29 10.09 -4.19 -15.16
C LYS A 29 9.70 -2.96 -14.36
N GLU A 30 10.65 -2.07 -14.13
CA GLU A 30 10.45 -0.78 -13.47
C GLU A 30 9.24 0.00 -14.02
N SER A 31 9.13 0.09 -15.35
CA SER A 31 8.03 0.79 -16.02
C SER A 31 6.65 0.24 -15.69
N HIS A 32 6.55 -1.06 -15.36
CA HIS A 32 5.30 -1.66 -14.91
C HIS A 32 4.95 -1.25 -13.47
N ILE A 33 5.94 -1.11 -12.58
CA ILE A 33 5.76 -0.64 -11.20
C ILE A 33 5.29 0.81 -11.22
N HIS A 34 5.93 1.68 -11.99
CA HIS A 34 5.51 3.07 -12.20
C HIS A 34 4.07 3.19 -12.68
N THR A 35 3.67 2.34 -13.64
CA THR A 35 2.28 2.33 -14.11
C THR A 35 1.31 1.98 -12.97
N LEU A 36 1.65 1.00 -12.12
CA LEU A 36 0.80 0.59 -11.01
C LEU A 36 0.71 1.66 -9.92
N LEU A 37 1.83 2.32 -9.57
CA LEU A 37 1.83 3.43 -8.63
C LEU A 37 0.95 4.58 -9.10
N ASN A 38 1.07 4.97 -10.37
CA ASN A 38 0.23 6.02 -10.95
C ASN A 38 -1.26 5.67 -10.84
N LEU A 39 -1.64 4.42 -11.04
CA LEU A 39 -3.02 3.98 -10.86
C LEU A 39 -3.47 4.10 -9.39
N VAL A 40 -2.61 3.72 -8.43
CA VAL A 40 -2.91 3.85 -6.99
C VAL A 40 -3.08 5.32 -6.59
N PHE A 41 -2.21 6.22 -7.07
CA PHE A 41 -2.34 7.66 -6.81
C PHE A 41 -3.61 8.25 -7.44
N LEU A 42 -3.97 7.82 -8.65
CA LEU A 42 -5.21 8.24 -9.32
C LEU A 42 -6.48 7.78 -8.60
N CYS A 43 -6.41 6.72 -7.79
CA CYS A 43 -7.54 6.27 -6.98
C CYS A 43 -7.84 7.20 -5.79
N GLY A 44 -7.00 8.21 -5.52
CA GLY A 44 -7.23 9.16 -4.42
C GLY A 44 -7.11 8.54 -3.03
N MET A 45 -6.48 7.37 -2.92
CA MET A 45 -6.21 6.75 -1.64
C MET A 45 -5.10 7.52 -0.91
N PRO A 46 -5.21 7.75 0.41
CA PRO A 46 -4.15 8.38 1.18
C PRO A 46 -2.91 7.48 1.16
N THR A 47 -1.88 7.91 0.44
CA THR A 47 -0.60 7.23 0.35
C THR A 47 0.42 7.95 1.22
N MET A 48 1.15 7.20 2.04
CA MET A 48 2.25 7.73 2.86
C MET A 48 3.45 8.23 2.05
N ILE A 49 3.39 8.11 0.72
CA ILE A 49 4.47 8.47 -0.20
C ILE A 49 3.89 9.48 -1.20
N PRO A 50 4.47 10.69 -1.29
CA PRO A 50 4.10 11.65 -2.32
C PRO A 50 4.36 11.11 -3.73
N CYS A 51 3.46 11.40 -4.67
CA CYS A 51 3.58 10.97 -6.08
C CYS A 51 4.90 11.43 -6.72
N GLU A 52 5.44 12.57 -6.25
CA GLU A 52 6.71 13.17 -6.67
C GLU A 52 7.96 12.42 -6.19
N CYS A 53 7.84 11.53 -5.21
CA CYS A 53 8.94 10.66 -4.76
C CYS A 53 9.08 9.37 -5.59
N ALA A 54 8.19 9.12 -6.55
CA ALA A 54 8.29 8.01 -7.50
C ALA A 54 9.30 8.30 -8.63
N GLY A 55 10.51 8.71 -8.26
CA GLY A 55 11.63 8.93 -9.17
C GLY A 55 12.20 7.61 -9.71
N GLU A 56 13.52 7.54 -9.89
CA GLU A 56 14.18 6.29 -10.26
C GLU A 56 13.95 5.21 -9.18
N LEU A 57 13.45 4.03 -9.58
CA LEU A 57 13.22 2.95 -8.62
C LEU A 57 14.50 2.16 -8.38
N ASP A 58 14.80 1.89 -7.12
CA ASP A 58 15.98 1.13 -6.75
C ASP A 58 15.75 -0.39 -6.85
N TYR A 59 16.82 -1.17 -6.76
CA TYR A 59 16.78 -2.62 -6.71
C TYR A 59 15.83 -3.13 -5.61
N LEU A 60 15.05 -4.17 -5.96
CA LEU A 60 14.05 -4.79 -5.09
C LEU A 60 12.92 -3.86 -4.63
N THR A 61 12.72 -2.71 -5.31
CA THR A 61 11.49 -1.94 -5.18
C THR A 61 10.29 -2.85 -5.46
N HIS A 62 9.29 -2.81 -4.58
CA HIS A 62 8.11 -3.65 -4.72
C HIS A 62 6.86 -3.03 -4.11
N ILE A 63 5.71 -3.44 -4.65
CA ILE A 63 4.38 -3.18 -4.10
C ILE A 63 3.86 -4.49 -3.53
N MET A 64 3.40 -4.48 -2.28
CA MET A 64 2.72 -5.61 -1.66
C MET A 64 1.23 -5.34 -1.58
N PHE A 65 0.43 -6.34 -1.96
CA PHE A 65 -1.01 -6.37 -1.76
C PHE A 65 -1.31 -7.47 -0.75
N GLU A 66 -1.81 -7.09 0.41
CA GLU A 66 -2.11 -8.01 1.51
C GLU A 66 -3.61 -8.03 1.73
N VAL A 67 -4.22 -9.20 1.58
CA VAL A 67 -5.63 -9.40 1.86
C VAL A 67 -5.73 -10.06 3.23
N TYR A 68 -6.42 -9.43 4.16
CA TYR A 68 -6.71 -9.98 5.48
C TYR A 68 -8.17 -10.37 5.59
N GLU A 69 -8.42 -11.48 6.26
CA GLU A 69 -9.75 -11.99 6.55
C GLU A 69 -10.00 -11.94 8.06
N ARG A 70 -11.18 -11.44 8.44
CA ARG A 70 -11.64 -11.44 9.82
C ARG A 70 -12.98 -12.17 9.89
N LYS A 71 -13.06 -13.16 10.79
CA LYS A 71 -14.31 -13.80 11.18
C LYS A 71 -14.79 -13.13 12.46
N PRO A 72 -15.92 -12.40 12.45
CA PRO A 72 -16.47 -11.85 13.68
C PRO A 72 -16.94 -12.99 14.59
N ASP A 73 -16.52 -12.96 15.85
CA ASP A 73 -16.79 -14.03 16.84
C ASP A 73 -18.23 -13.98 17.40
N VAL A 74 -18.92 -12.84 17.19
CA VAL A 74 -20.16 -12.50 17.90
C VAL A 74 -21.42 -12.79 17.07
N ASP A 75 -21.30 -12.91 15.75
CA ASP A 75 -22.43 -13.21 14.86
C ASP A 75 -21.94 -14.02 13.66
N ALA A 76 -22.25 -15.31 13.65
CA ALA A 76 -21.89 -16.21 12.55
C ALA A 76 -22.61 -15.87 11.22
N ASP A 77 -23.68 -15.07 11.28
CA ASP A 77 -24.46 -14.59 10.13
C ASP A 77 -23.83 -13.36 9.45
N LEU A 78 -22.98 -12.61 10.17
CA LEU A 78 -22.13 -11.58 9.58
C LEU A 78 -20.94 -12.28 8.93
N GLY A 79 -21.06 -12.57 7.63
CA GLY A 79 -20.04 -13.26 6.85
C GLY A 79 -18.63 -12.67 6.94
N THR A 80 -17.65 -13.33 6.32
CA THR A 80 -16.23 -12.96 6.44
C THR A 80 -15.95 -11.52 5.96
N GLU A 81 -15.37 -10.72 6.86
CA GLU A 81 -14.90 -9.38 6.53
C GLU A 81 -13.52 -9.47 5.87
N HIS A 82 -13.32 -8.70 4.80
CA HIS A 82 -12.05 -8.67 4.07
C HIS A 82 -11.50 -7.25 4.05
N SER A 83 -10.19 -7.12 4.25
CA SER A 83 -9.50 -5.84 4.10
C SER A 83 -8.29 -6.00 3.19
N LEU A 84 -8.03 -4.99 2.35
CA LEU A 84 -6.89 -4.93 1.46
C LEU A 84 -5.93 -3.86 1.96
N ARG A 85 -4.70 -4.24 2.25
CA ARG A 85 -3.60 -3.32 2.57
C ARG A 85 -2.61 -3.29 1.41
N ILE A 86 -2.30 -2.10 0.94
CA ILE A 86 -1.31 -1.87 -0.10
C ILE A 86 -0.08 -1.25 0.57
N ARG A 87 1.09 -1.85 0.38
CA ARG A 87 2.37 -1.31 0.86
C ARG A 87 3.31 -1.09 -0.31
N PHE A 88 4.12 -0.05 -0.21
CA PHE A 88 5.22 0.20 -1.14
C PHE A 88 6.53 0.20 -0.37
N SER A 89 7.55 -0.44 -0.93
CA SER A 89 8.91 -0.39 -0.44
C SER A 89 9.80 0.27 -1.49
N PRO A 90 10.59 1.29 -1.13
CA PRO A 90 11.44 2.04 -2.05
C PRO A 90 12.68 1.27 -2.55
N GLY A 91 12.91 0.04 -2.08
CA GLY A 91 14.03 -0.80 -2.50
C GLY A 91 15.09 -1.01 -1.42
N ALA A 92 16.23 -1.57 -1.83
CA ALA A 92 17.30 -2.02 -0.96
C ALA A 92 18.20 -0.87 -0.44
N ASN A 93 18.33 0.19 -1.22
CA ASN A 93 19.10 1.40 -0.93
C ASN A 93 18.21 2.44 -0.21
N CYS A 94 17.46 1.99 0.79
CA CYS A 94 16.77 2.89 1.69
C CYS A 94 17.79 3.44 2.70
N TYR A 95 18.44 4.57 2.37
CA TYR A 95 19.37 5.27 3.28
C TYR A 95 18.76 5.56 4.66
N TYR A 96 17.44 5.64 4.76
CA TYR A 96 16.70 5.87 6.00
C TYR A 96 16.49 4.62 6.87
N ALA A 97 16.74 3.41 6.38
CA ALA A 97 16.55 2.19 7.19
C ALA A 97 17.51 2.08 8.38
N LEU A 98 18.58 2.88 8.39
CA LEU A 98 19.54 2.98 9.50
C LEU A 98 19.48 4.32 10.25
N ASP A 99 18.74 5.32 9.72
CA ASP A 99 18.65 6.65 10.32
C ASP A 99 17.30 6.84 11.00
N MET A 100 17.20 6.37 12.25
CA MET A 100 16.01 6.49 13.11
C MET A 100 15.50 7.94 13.20
N ASN A 101 16.38 8.94 13.09
CA ASN A 101 16.00 10.34 13.23
C ASN A 101 15.12 10.85 12.08
N ALA A 102 15.31 10.32 10.87
CA ALA A 102 14.55 10.77 9.70
C ALA A 102 13.12 10.22 9.69
N ILE A 103 12.93 9.00 10.20
CA ILE A 103 11.60 8.39 10.36
C ILE A 103 10.82 9.14 11.46
N ASP A 104 11.46 9.43 12.58
CA ASP A 104 10.85 10.22 13.66
C ASP A 104 10.48 11.65 13.21
N MET A 105 11.31 12.28 12.37
CA MET A 105 11.01 13.59 11.79
C MET A 105 9.84 13.55 10.80
N LEU A 106 9.78 12.56 9.90
CA LEU A 106 8.64 12.41 8.99
C LEU A 106 7.33 12.13 9.75
N GLN A 107 7.40 11.32 10.81
CA GLN A 107 6.25 11.05 11.67
C GLN A 107 5.80 12.33 12.38
N ALA A 108 6.72 13.11 12.94
CA ALA A 108 6.43 14.38 13.59
C ALA A 108 5.83 15.43 12.62
N LEU A 109 6.31 15.49 11.38
CA LEU A 109 5.77 16.38 10.35
C LEU A 109 4.35 15.99 9.94
N LEU A 110 4.06 14.69 9.83
CA LEU A 110 2.71 14.18 9.55
C LEU A 110 1.75 14.46 10.73
N ASP A 111 2.23 14.35 11.97
CA ASP A 111 1.46 14.66 13.17
C ASP A 111 1.16 16.18 13.28
N GLU A 112 2.10 17.04 12.89
CA GLU A 112 1.90 18.50 12.83
C GLU A 112 0.88 18.91 11.75
N GLU A 113 0.93 18.30 10.57
CA GLU A 113 0.00 18.60 9.48
C GLU A 113 -1.44 18.19 9.85
N TYR A 114 -1.61 17.05 10.55
CA TYR A 114 -2.90 16.62 11.09
C TYR A 114 -3.42 17.56 12.19
N ALA A 115 -2.54 18.09 13.05
CA ALA A 115 -2.93 19.03 14.10
C ALA A 115 -3.44 20.36 13.54
N GLN A 116 -2.91 20.83 12.41
CA GLN A 116 -3.38 22.07 11.77
C GLN A 116 -4.71 21.90 11.03
N ALA A 117 -4.95 20.74 10.41
CA ALA A 117 -6.23 20.47 9.73
C ALA A 117 -7.42 20.47 10.72
N GLY A 118 -7.22 20.01 11.96
CA GLY A 118 -8.25 19.97 12.99
C GLY A 118 -8.69 21.33 13.57
N ASN A 119 -7.89 22.39 13.40
CA ASN A 119 -8.13 23.68 14.04
C ASN A 119 -8.91 24.69 13.15
N SER A 120 -9.33 24.28 11.95
CA SER A 120 -10.07 25.13 11.00
C SER A 120 -11.60 25.01 11.06
N GLY A 121 -12.13 24.21 11.99
CA GLY A 121 -13.56 23.88 12.10
C GLY A 121 -14.36 24.56 13.21
N SER A 122 -13.82 25.58 13.89
CA SER A 122 -14.58 26.32 14.91
C SER A 122 -14.35 27.84 14.81
N GLY A 123 -15.13 28.46 13.92
CA GLY A 123 -15.31 29.90 13.79
C GLY A 123 -16.71 30.18 13.27
#